data_AF-A0A087E4C9-F1
#
_entry.id   AF-A0A087E4C9-F1
#
_cell.length_a   1.000
_cell.length_b   1.000
_cell.length_c   1.000
_cell.angle_alpha   90.00
_cell.angle_beta   90.00
_cell.angle_gamma   90.00
#
_symmetry.space_group_name_H-M   'P 1'
#
loop_
_entity.id
_entity.type
_entity.pdbx_description
1 polymer ?
#
loop_
_entity_poly.entity_id
_entity_poly.type
_entity_poly.pdbx_seq_one_letter_code
_entity_poly.pdbx_strand_id
1 'polypeptide(L)'
;MECGTYIGKLNDLGILACYFGQDHGRAPDSVIVSRFVDDAATAADQLMRWQPLVWSKTEKAIQIRFFATSTGVWLGSSQTIACCWAAFWR
;
A
#
# COMPACT_ATOMS: atom_id res chain seq x y z
N MET A 1 -1.71 -6.56 -16.51
CA MET A 1 -2.16 -5.80 -15.31
C MET A 1 -2.39 -6.79 -14.21
N GLU A 2 -2.01 -6.45 -12.99
CA GLU A 2 -2.37 -7.19 -11.78
C GLU A 2 -2.93 -6.24 -10.74
N CYS A 3 -3.80 -6.74 -9.88
CA CYS A 3 -4.41 -5.96 -8.81
C CYS A 3 -4.65 -6.82 -7.58
N GLY A 4 -4.80 -6.16 -6.44
CA GLY A 4 -5.05 -6.85 -5.19
C GLY A 4 -5.62 -5.93 -4.13
N THR A 5 -6.18 -6.55 -3.10
CA THR A 5 -6.71 -5.89 -1.90
C THR A 5 -5.94 -6.38 -0.69
N TYR A 6 -5.74 -5.51 0.29
CA TYR A 6 -5.08 -5.83 1.53
C TYR A 6 -5.82 -5.21 2.70
N ILE A 7 -6.09 -6.03 3.73
CA ILE A 7 -6.62 -5.61 5.03
C ILE A 7 -5.75 -6.31 6.08
N GLY A 8 -5.02 -5.53 6.88
CA GLY A 8 -4.11 -6.11 7.87
C GLY A 8 -3.08 -5.15 8.42
N LYS A 9 -2.09 -5.68 9.14
CA LYS A 9 -0.99 -4.92 9.73
C LYS A 9 0.25 -4.93 8.86
N LEU A 10 0.91 -3.79 8.76
CA LEU A 10 2.22 -3.67 8.11
C LEU A 10 3.28 -4.51 8.83
N ASN A 11 4.37 -4.85 8.14
CA ASN A 11 5.52 -5.49 8.79
C ASN A 11 6.23 -4.51 9.77
N ASP A 12 7.23 -5.00 10.50
CA ASP A 12 7.98 -4.23 11.51
C ASP A 12 8.68 -2.97 10.96
N LEU A 13 8.86 -2.88 9.64
CA LEU A 13 9.42 -1.72 8.96
C LEU A 13 8.35 -0.72 8.47
N GLY A 14 7.07 -0.99 8.72
CA GLY A 14 5.96 -0.19 8.21
C GLY A 14 5.77 -0.34 6.70
N ILE A 15 6.08 -1.53 6.15
CA ILE A 15 5.99 -1.84 4.73
C ILE A 15 4.87 -2.88 4.51
N LEU A 16 4.05 -2.62 3.50
CA LEU A 16 3.20 -3.60 2.85
C LEU A 16 3.92 -4.11 1.59
N ALA A 17 4.28 -5.39 1.58
CA ALA A 17 4.80 -6.06 0.38
C ALA A 17 3.64 -6.76 -0.34
N CYS A 18 3.38 -6.37 -1.58
CA CYS A 18 2.40 -7.02 -2.45
C CYS A 18 3.16 -7.75 -3.56
N TYR A 19 3.14 -9.07 -3.50
CA TYR A 19 3.73 -9.93 -4.53
C TYR A 19 2.74 -10.11 -5.69
N PHE A 20 3.28 -10.14 -6.90
CA PHE A 20 2.52 -10.47 -8.10
C PHE A 20 2.30 -11.98 -8.20
N GLY A 21 1.26 -12.39 -8.92
CA GLY A 21 0.96 -13.80 -9.17
C GLY A 21 1.98 -14.49 -10.08
N GLN A 22 2.76 -13.72 -10.83
CA GLN A 22 3.85 -14.19 -11.68
C GLN A 22 5.01 -13.21 -11.72
N ASP A 23 6.17 -13.68 -12.20
CA ASP A 23 7.31 -12.81 -12.54
C ASP A 23 7.05 -12.15 -13.91
N HIS A 24 7.01 -10.82 -13.95
CA HIS A 24 6.76 -10.06 -15.20
C HIS A 24 8.04 -9.74 -15.98
N GLY A 25 9.22 -10.17 -15.51
CA GLY A 25 10.52 -9.91 -16.13
C GLY A 25 10.98 -8.45 -16.09
N ARG A 26 10.12 -7.52 -15.64
CA ARG A 26 10.42 -6.11 -15.39
C ARG A 26 9.46 -5.49 -14.39
N ALA A 27 9.88 -4.40 -13.75
CA ALA A 27 9.01 -3.62 -12.87
C ALA A 27 7.85 -2.96 -13.64
N PRO A 28 6.67 -2.79 -13.02
CA PRO A 28 5.53 -2.13 -13.65
C PRO A 28 5.82 -0.65 -13.96
N ASP A 29 5.35 -0.20 -15.13
CA ASP A 29 5.46 1.19 -15.57
C ASP A 29 4.72 2.14 -14.62
N SER A 30 3.53 1.74 -14.18
CA SER A 30 2.71 2.52 -13.25
C SER A 30 2.02 1.66 -12.21
N VAL A 31 1.80 2.24 -11.03
CA VAL A 31 1.11 1.60 -9.90
C VAL A 31 0.18 2.64 -9.29
N ILE A 32 -1.07 2.25 -9.11
CA ILE A 32 -2.08 3.04 -8.39
C ILE A 32 -2.34 2.31 -7.07
N VAL A 33 -2.38 3.07 -5.98
CA VAL A 33 -2.75 2.56 -4.66
C VAL A 33 -3.83 3.46 -4.10
N SER A 34 -4.94 2.86 -3.69
CA SER A 34 -6.04 3.58 -3.03
C SER A 34 -6.33 2.96 -1.67
N ARG A 35 -6.58 3.82 -0.69
CA ARG A 35 -7.11 3.39 0.60
C ARG A 35 -8.62 3.23 0.50
N PHE A 36 -9.19 2.39 1.36
CA PHE A 36 -10.63 2.30 1.54
C PHE A 36 -10.94 2.04 3.01
N VAL A 37 -12.22 2.16 3.37
CA VAL A 37 -12.74 1.93 4.71
C VAL A 37 -13.31 0.52 4.76
N ASP A 38 -12.89 -0.28 5.74
CA ASP A 38 -13.43 -1.63 5.96
C ASP A 38 -14.54 -1.64 7.04
N ASP A 39 -14.56 -0.64 7.94
CA ASP A 39 -15.58 -0.44 8.98
C ASP A 39 -15.77 1.06 9.33
N ALA A 40 -17.02 1.48 9.56
CA ALA A 40 -17.43 2.80 10.02
C ALA A 40 -16.75 3.23 11.34
N ALA A 41 -16.40 2.31 12.24
CA ALA A 41 -15.71 2.64 13.49
C ALA A 41 -14.26 3.14 13.29
N THR A 42 -13.65 2.82 12.15
CA THR A 42 -12.28 3.24 11.79
C THR A 42 -12.26 4.50 10.91
N ALA A 43 -13.44 5.09 10.62
CA ALA A 43 -13.67 5.89 9.41
C ALA A 43 -13.35 7.39 9.48
N ALA A 44 -13.10 8.00 10.65
CA ALA A 44 -13.08 9.47 10.73
C ALA A 44 -11.66 10.08 10.73
N ASP A 45 -10.76 9.71 11.64
CA ASP A 45 -9.51 10.48 11.83
C ASP A 45 -8.26 9.85 11.21
N GLN A 46 -8.23 8.53 11.01
CA GLN A 46 -7.01 7.85 10.57
C GLN A 46 -6.89 7.67 9.06
N LEU A 47 -8.00 7.75 8.33
CA LEU A 47 -8.03 7.59 6.87
C LEU A 47 -7.40 8.78 6.14
N MET A 48 -7.65 9.99 6.63
CA MET A 48 -7.08 11.23 6.07
C MET A 48 -5.60 11.38 6.40
N ARG A 49 -5.17 10.82 7.55
CA ARG A 49 -3.81 11.02 8.04
C ARG A 49 -2.77 10.31 7.19
N TRP A 50 -3.00 9.06 6.76
CA TRP A 50 -1.96 8.21 6.20
C TRP A 50 -2.13 7.98 4.69
N GLN A 51 -1.29 8.62 3.90
CA GLN A 51 -1.29 8.54 2.43
C GLN A 51 -0.40 7.37 1.94
N PRO A 52 -0.90 6.49 1.05
CA PRO A 52 -0.10 5.42 0.49
C PRO A 52 0.93 5.97 -0.49
N LEU A 53 2.17 5.50 -0.38
CA LEU A 53 3.26 5.81 -1.29
C LEU A 53 3.94 4.52 -1.72
N VAL A 54 4.13 4.36 -3.03
CA VAL A 54 4.90 3.25 -3.58
C VAL A 54 6.38 3.53 -3.31
N TRP A 55 6.97 2.72 -2.44
CA TRP A 55 8.36 2.84 -2.01
C TRP A 55 9.33 2.16 -2.98
N SER A 56 8.95 1.00 -3.49
CA SER A 56 9.74 0.23 -4.45
C SER A 56 8.83 -0.58 -5.38
N LYS A 57 9.32 -0.82 -6.60
CA LYS A 57 8.69 -1.65 -7.63
C LYS A 57 9.76 -2.56 -8.23
N THR A 58 9.53 -3.86 -8.24
CA THR A 58 10.38 -4.86 -8.90
C THR A 58 9.54 -5.66 -9.89
N GLU A 59 10.16 -6.62 -10.57
CA GLU A 59 9.49 -7.58 -11.46
C GLU A 59 8.56 -8.57 -10.73
N LYS A 60 8.68 -8.66 -9.39
CA LYS A 60 7.95 -9.62 -8.54
C LYS A 60 7.02 -9.00 -7.51
N ALA A 61 7.23 -7.74 -7.15
CA ALA A 61 6.46 -7.11 -6.10
C ALA A 61 6.43 -5.58 -6.18
N ILE A 62 5.46 -5.00 -5.49
CA ILE A 62 5.50 -3.61 -5.03
C ILE A 62 5.64 -3.56 -3.51
N GLN A 63 6.34 -2.54 -3.04
CA GLN A 63 6.40 -2.20 -1.63
C GLN A 63 5.71 -0.85 -1.41
N ILE A 64 4.76 -0.82 -0.48
CA ILE A 64 3.97 0.36 -0.17
C ILE A 64 4.25 0.77 1.27
N ARG A 65 4.44 2.07 1.49
CA ARG A 65 4.55 2.69 2.82
C ARG A 65 3.48 3.75 2.97
N PHE A 66 3.20 4.15 4.20
CA PHE A 66 2.14 5.12 4.50
C PHE A 66 2.72 6.31 5.26
N PHE A 67 2.47 7.50 4.74
CA PHE A 67 3.05 8.74 5.24
C PHE A 67 1.99 9.71 5.71
N ALA A 68 2.20 10.34 6.87
CA ALA A 68 1.37 11.40 7.36
C ALA A 68 1.93 12.77 7.00
N THR A 69 1.34 13.40 5.98
CA THR A 69 1.78 14.71 5.48
C THR A 69 1.68 15.82 6.54
N SER A 70 0.70 15.74 7.43
CA SER A 70 0.52 16.72 8.50
C SER A 70 1.59 16.65 9.59
N THR A 71 2.20 15.48 9.80
CA THR A 71 3.17 15.26 10.90
C THR A 71 4.56 14.85 10.44
N GLY A 72 4.78 14.62 9.14
CA GLY A 72 6.07 14.23 8.59
C GLY A 72 6.56 12.84 9.01
N VAL A 73 5.67 11.95 9.47
CA VAL A 73 6.04 10.64 10.00
C VAL A 73 5.57 9.50 9.11
N TRP A 74 6.28 8.38 9.18
CA TRP A 74 5.90 7.11 8.56
C TRP A 74 5.06 6.28 9.54
N LEU A 75 4.08 5.57 8.99
CA LEU A 75 3.31 4.61 9.76
C LEU A 75 4.18 3.40 10.12
N GLY A 76 4.18 3.01 11.40
CA GLY A 76 4.82 1.79 11.89
C GLY A 76 3.92 0.54 11.74
N SER A 77 4.28 -0.56 12.42
CA SER A 77 3.59 -1.86 12.31
C SER A 77 2.28 -2.00 13.09
N SER A 78 1.95 -1.05 13.98
CA SER A 78 0.91 -1.25 14.99
C SER A 78 -0.52 -1.06 14.49
N GLN A 79 -0.73 -0.37 13.37
CA GLN A 79 -2.08 -0.03 12.88
C GLN A 79 -2.51 -0.95 11.75
N THR A 80 -3.80 -1.31 11.75
CA THR A 80 -4.44 -1.98 10.63
C THR A 80 -4.68 -0.97 9.51
N ILE A 81 -4.36 -1.38 8.28
CA ILE A 81 -4.61 -0.62 7.06
C ILE A 81 -5.50 -1.43 6.12
N ALA A 82 -6.34 -0.72 5.36
CA ALA A 82 -7.12 -1.26 4.26
C ALA A 82 -6.79 -0.49 2.98
N CYS A 83 -6.34 -1.19 1.94
CA CYS A 83 -6.02 -0.59 0.65
C CYS A 83 -6.14 -1.58 -0.50
N CYS A 84 -6.36 -1.05 -1.70
CA CYS A 84 -6.25 -1.78 -2.95
C CYS A 84 -5.12 -1.19 -3.81
N TRP A 85 -4.59 -2.00 -4.71
CA TRP A 85 -3.55 -1.61 -5.64
C TRP A 85 -3.80 -2.19 -7.02
N ALA A 86 -3.30 -1.50 -8.04
CA ALA A 86 -3.26 -1.97 -9.42
C ALA A 86 -1.90 -1.61 -10.04
N ALA A 87 -1.26 -2.58 -10.69
CA ALA A 87 0.02 -2.45 -11.37
C ALA A 87 -0.15 -2.71 -12.87
N PHE A 88 0.49 -1.86 -13.67
CA PHE A 88 0.37 -1.86 -15.13
C PHE A 88 1.74 -1.98 -15.78
N TRP A 89 1.83 -2.85 -16.78
CA TRP A 89 2.96 -3.06 -17.67
C TRP A 89 2.49 -2.79 -19.09
N ARG A 90 3.32 -2.12 -19.89
CA ARG A 90 3.10 -1.95 -21.34
C ARG A 90 3.46 -3.20 -22.14
#